data_AF-X1IGB2-F1
#
_entry.id   AF-X1IGB2-F1
#
_cell.length_a   1.000
_cell.length_b   1.000
_cell.length_c   1.000
_cell.angle_alpha   90.00
_cell.angle_beta   90.00
_cell.angle_gamma   90.00
#
_symmetry.space_group_name_H-M   'P 1'
#
loop_
_entity.id
_entity.type
_entity.pdbx_description
1 polymer ?
#
loop_
_entity_poly.entity_id
_entity_poly.type
_entity_poly.pdbx_seq_one_letter_code
_entity_poly.pdbx_strand_id
1 'polypeptide(L)' 'MSQSNQPVDWKLLYKDVIHVFKKDKEIRSKTLGQQKYVEAVRKNDIVFAIGPAGTGKTYLAVAVALSEGRIQA' A
#
# COMPACT_ATOMS: atom_id res chain seq x y z
N MET A 1 9.06 6.45 -24.46
CA MET A 1 8.16 7.07 -23.45
C MET A 1 6.73 6.66 -23.79
N SER A 2 6.22 5.56 -23.21
CA SER A 2 4.91 5.02 -23.59
C SER A 2 4.32 4.13 -22.49
N GLN A 3 3.92 4.72 -21.36
CA GLN A 3 3.10 4.02 -20.36
C GLN A 3 2.19 5.02 -19.65
N SER A 4 1.21 5.58 -20.37
CA SER A 4 0.21 6.48 -19.75
C SER A 4 -1.24 6.21 -20.19
N ASN A 5 -1.57 5.01 -20.69
CA ASN A 5 -2.96 4.71 -21.07
C ASN A 5 -3.39 3.24 -20.92
N GLN A 6 -2.86 2.52 -19.93
CA GLN A 6 -3.45 1.23 -19.56
C GLN A 6 -4.71 1.51 -18.71
N PRO A 7 -5.87 0.89 -19.03
CA PRO A 7 -7.06 1.05 -18.22
C PRO A 7 -6.76 0.62 -16.79
N VAL A 8 -7.13 1.48 -15.84
CA VAL A 8 -6.96 1.20 -14.42
C VAL A 8 -7.83 -0.01 -14.07
N ASP A 9 -7.20 -1.15 -13.75
CA ASP A 9 -7.94 -2.28 -13.22
C ASP A 9 -8.32 -2.00 -11.77
N TRP A 10 -9.54 -1.50 -11.59
CA TRP A 10 -10.10 -1.16 -10.28
C TRP A 10 -10.15 -2.37 -9.34
N LYS A 11 -10.17 -3.61 -9.85
CA LYS A 11 -10.14 -4.82 -9.02
C LYS A 11 -8.84 -4.95 -8.24
N LEU A 12 -7.73 -4.36 -8.71
CA LEU A 12 -6.45 -4.37 -8.00
C LEU A 12 -6.52 -3.56 -6.70
N LEU A 13 -7.17 -2.39 -6.72
CA LEU A 13 -7.29 -1.53 -5.54
C LEU A 13 -8.15 -2.16 -4.44
N TYR A 14 -9.16 -2.96 -4.81
CA TYR A 14 -10.02 -3.64 -3.84
C TYR A 14 -9.38 -4.88 -3.21
N LYS A 15 -8.31 -5.43 -3.81
CA LYS A 15 -7.59 -6.60 -3.29
C LYS A 15 -6.60 -6.24 -2.17
N ASP A 16 -6.00 -5.06 -2.19
CA ASP A 16 -4.98 -4.66 -1.21
C ASP A 16 -5.61 -4.11 0.08
N VAL A 17 -6.04 -5.04 0.94
CA VAL A 17 -6.48 -4.77 2.31
C VAL A 17 -5.33 -5.04 3.27
N ILE A 18 -4.98 -4.03 4.06
CA ILE A 18 -4.00 -4.14 5.13
C ILE A 18 -4.79 -4.20 6.45
N HIS A 19 -4.73 -5.36 7.11
CA HIS A 19 -5.37 -5.58 8.40
C HIS A 19 -4.41 -5.17 9.52
N VAL A 20 -4.85 -4.27 10.39
CA VAL A 20 -4.10 -3.85 11.58
C VAL A 20 -4.88 -4.21 12.85
N PHE A 21 -4.21 -4.22 14.01
CA PHE A 21 -4.67 -4.72 15.32
C PHE A 21 -6.13 -4.53 15.72
N LYS A 22 -6.81 -3.49 15.27
CA LYS A 22 -8.25 -3.38 15.49
C LYS A 22 -8.95 -4.14 14.37
N LYS A 23 -9.49 -5.32 14.69
CA LYS A 23 -10.24 -6.23 13.78
C LYS A 23 -11.18 -5.51 12.79
N ASP A 24 -11.72 -4.35 13.16
CA ASP A 24 -12.67 -3.58 12.35
C ASP A 24 -12.07 -2.37 11.60
N LYS A 25 -10.74 -2.18 11.61
CA LYS A 25 -10.08 -1.12 10.84
C LYS A 25 -9.23 -1.70 9.73
N GLU A 26 -9.80 -1.68 8.53
CA GLU A 26 -9.10 -1.96 7.28
C GLU A 26 -8.41 -0.70 6.76
N ILE A 27 -7.14 -0.84 6.39
CA ILE A 27 -6.41 0.20 5.65
C ILE A 27 -6.31 -0.26 4.20
N ARG A 28 -6.72 0.60 3.27
CA ARG A 28 -6.75 0.29 1.83
C ARG A 28 -6.00 1.35 1.03
N SER A 29 -5.32 0.93 -0.03
CA SER A 29 -4.77 1.85 -1.03
C SER A 29 -5.90 2.55 -1.78
N LYS A 30 -5.85 3.88 -1.84
CA LYS A 30 -6.84 4.72 -2.52
C LYS A 30 -6.45 5.09 -3.95
N THR A 31 -5.16 4.95 -4.28
CA THR A 31 -4.62 5.27 -5.60
C THR A 31 -3.73 4.14 -6.09
N LEU A 32 -3.56 4.05 -7.41
CA LEU A 32 -2.63 3.09 -8.01
C LEU A 32 -1.19 3.27 -7.53
N GLY A 33 -0.76 4.51 -7.28
CA GLY A 33 0.58 4.78 -6.74
C GLY A 33 0.76 4.19 -5.34
N GLN A 34 -0.28 4.27 -4.50
CA GLN A 34 -0.28 3.65 -3.18
C GLN A 34 -0.28 2.13 -3.26
N GLN A 35 -1.04 1.55 -4.19
CA GLN A 35 -1.08 0.11 -4.41
C GLN A 35 0.29 -0.43 -4.87
N LYS A 36 0.90 0.21 -5.87
CA LYS A 36 2.27 -0.09 -6.30
C LYS A 36 3.29 0.08 -5.18
N TYR A 37 3.12 1.10 -4.33
CA TYR A 37 3.99 1.30 -3.18
C TYR A 37 3.89 0.14 -2.18
N VAL A 38 2.66 -0.25 -1.80
CA VAL A 38 2.44 -1.39 -0.89
C VAL A 38 3.02 -2.67 -1.48
N GLU A 39 2.78 -2.94 -2.76
CA GLU A 39 3.35 -4.09 -3.46
C GLU A 39 4.89 -4.07 -3.49
N ALA A 40 5.49 -2.90 -3.71
CA ALA A 40 6.94 -2.75 -3.69
C ALA A 40 7.51 -3.04 -2.29
N VAL A 41 6.86 -2.56 -1.22
CA VAL A 41 7.29 -2.82 0.18
C VAL A 41 7.28 -4.30 0.49
N ARG A 42 6.33 -5.07 -0.06
CA ARG A 42 6.24 -6.53 0.13
C ARG A 42 7.30 -7.33 -0.61
N LYS A 43 7.76 -6.83 -1.75
CA LYS A 43 8.62 -7.57 -2.68
C LYS A 43 10.10 -7.24 -2.55
N ASN A 44 10.46 -6.14 -1.88
CA ASN A 44 11.82 -5.63 -1.84
C ASN A 44 12.22 -5.31 -0.39
N ASP A 45 13.48 -5.56 -0.06
CA ASP A 45 14.03 -5.24 1.26
C ASP A 45 14.13 -3.73 1.51
N ILE A 46 14.35 -2.95 0.44
CA ILE A 46 14.49 -1.48 0.50
C ILE A 46 13.62 -0.86 -0.59
N VAL A 47 12.80 0.12 -0.21
CA VAL A 47 11.92 0.86 -1.14
C VAL A 47 12.05 2.37 -0.91
N PHE A 48 12.36 3.09 -1.99
CA PHE A 48 12.29 4.55 -2.01
C PHE A 48 10.92 5.00 -2.51
N ALA A 49 10.23 5.82 -1.72
CA ALA A 49 8.92 6.37 -2.07
C ALA A 49 8.98 7.89 -2.20
N ILE A 50 8.62 8.39 -3.38
CA ILE A 50 8.56 9.82 -3.68
C ILE A 50 7.10 10.20 -3.89
N GLY A 51 6.68 11.35 -3.36
CA GLY A 51 5.37 11.92 -3.66
C GLY A 51 5.05 13.12 -2.78
N PRO A 52 3.98 13.87 -3.11
CA PRO A 52 3.56 15.05 -2.35
C PRO A 52 3.33 14.77 -0.87
N ALA A 53 3.40 15.81 -0.04
CA ALA A 53 3.04 15.70 1.37
C ALA A 53 1.57 15.24 1.52
N GLY A 54 1.27 14.47 2.57
CA GLY A 54 -0.10 14.00 2.85
C GLY A 54 -0.60 12.81 2.02
N THR A 55 0.19 12.26 1.09
CA THR A 55 -0.23 11.11 0.26
C THR A 55 -0.14 9.73 0.93
N GLY A 56 0.14 9.69 2.23
CA GLY A 56 0.06 8.45 3.02
C GLY A 56 1.26 7.51 2.93
N LYS A 57 2.40 7.94 2.37
CA LYS A 57 3.65 7.13 2.27
C LYS A 57 4.03 6.48 3.61
N THR A 58 4.20 7.29 4.66
CA THR A 58 4.56 6.82 6.00
C THR A 58 3.46 5.96 6.64
N TYR A 59 2.21 6.37 6.48
CA TYR A 59 1.08 5.64 7.07
C TYR A 59 0.94 4.23 6.50
N LEU A 60 1.03 4.09 5.17
CA LEU A 60 0.99 2.80 4.50
C LEU A 60 2.21 1.95 4.83
N ALA A 61 3.41 2.55 4.93
CA ALA A 61 4.62 1.83 5.35
C ALA A 61 4.42 1.14 6.71
N VAL A 62 3.95 1.91 7.69
CA VAL A 62 3.70 1.44 9.04
C VAL A 62 2.58 0.41 9.06
N ALA A 63 1.49 0.64 8.31
CA ALA A 63 0.38 -0.31 8.22
C ALA A 63 0.84 -1.68 7.68
N VAL A 64 1.63 -1.71 6.60
CA VAL A 64 2.18 -2.95 6.04
C VAL A 64 3.11 -3.62 7.05
N ALA A 65 4.01 -2.86 7.68
CA ALA A 65 4.93 -3.40 8.68
C ALA A 65 4.20 -4.01 9.90
N LEU A 66 3.11 -3.39 10.36
CA LEU A 66 2.29 -3.93 11.45
C LEU A 66 1.47 -5.16 11.05
N SER A 67 1.07 -5.26 9.77
CA SER A 67 0.32 -6.40 9.26
C SER A 67 1.21 -7.63 9.01
N GLU A 68 2.48 -7.43 8.64
CA GLU A 68 3.42 -8.50 8.26
C GLU A 68 4.41 -8.86 9.37
N GLY A 69 4.85 -7.85 10.13
CA GLY A 69 5.44 -8.07 11.43
C GLY A 69 4.40 -8.79 12.27
N ARG A 70 4.70 -10.02 12.68
CA ARG A 70 3.84 -10.97 13.41
C ARG A 70 3.36 -10.50 14.78
N ILE A 71 3.09 -9.22 14.95
CA ILE A 71 2.49 -8.66 16.13
C ILE A 71 0.99 -8.94 16.03
N GLN A 72 0.65 -10.20 16.24
CA GLN A 72 -0.71 -10.64 16.54
C GLN A 72 -0.77 -10.71 18.05
N ALA A 73 -1.38 -9.70 18.67
CA ALA A 73 -1.73 -9.73 20.09
C ALA A 73 -3.05 -10.48 20.29
#